data_AF-A0A7T8JTH1-F1
#
_entry.id   AF-A0A7T8JTH1-F1
#
_cell.length_a   1.000
_cell.length_b   1.000
_cell.length_c   1.000
_cell.angle_alpha   90.00
_cell.angle_beta   90.00
_cell.angle_gamma   90.00
#
_symmetry.space_group_name_H-M   'P 1'
#
loop_
_entity.id
_entity.type
_entity.pdbx_description
1 polymer ?
#
loop_
_entity_poly.entity_id
_entity_poly.type
_entity_poly.pdbx_seq_one_letter_code
_entity_poly.pdbx_strand_id
1 'polypeptide(L)'
;MKMIVYLITQLSELLERESIERQSLLTGKKKKDSEESISWEESRLKTLHFMYIILQLSLHRVFDPPVAEEDFINCFANAAFRTLENPIMAHVRYKNVRLSVYQILGSLNARFDYSLSCSFNLVQELKLFEHMVSPLAEAVEVFFREYGCRSIVMEVIQEISRLDSKELSRDASATKSYSSFLLEITERLPDSVKPSLSLLIHHLDGESYMMRKCILNILGEIVMRVLSKEDLDDISKENRSQFLEYLEDYIHDSNAHVRSSVLAMWSKLCVAKAIPLSRQNSVLKRTLGRLQDKSSNVRKQAVTLLTSLLQCNPYTFLKRIKLGLDPLTIIELIKYDIMRQAETWLPNR
;
A
#
# COMPACT_ATOMS: atom_id res chain seq x y z
N MET A 1 36.04 14.70 11.58
CA MET A 1 34.71 14.06 11.65
C MET A 1 34.11 13.82 10.26
N LYS A 2 33.88 14.84 9.43
CA LYS A 2 33.33 14.69 8.06
C LYS A 2 34.04 13.63 7.20
N MET A 3 35.38 13.67 7.17
CA MET A 3 36.18 12.66 6.45
C MET A 3 35.97 11.23 6.96
N ILE A 4 35.81 11.04 8.28
CA ILE A 4 35.58 9.72 8.88
C ILE A 4 34.20 9.20 8.47
N VAL A 5 33.18 10.06 8.51
CA VAL A 5 31.83 9.73 8.04
C VAL A 5 31.88 9.32 6.58
N TYR A 6 32.46 10.16 5.72
CA TYR A 6 32.61 9.87 4.30
C TYR A 6 33.31 8.53 4.05
N LEU A 7 34.44 8.27 4.71
CA LEU A 7 35.16 7.01 4.55
C LEU A 7 34.33 5.80 4.98
N ILE A 8 33.61 5.89 6.12
CA ILE A 8 32.81 4.78 6.63
C ILE A 8 31.58 4.52 5.76
N THR A 9 30.90 5.57 5.29
CA THR A 9 29.73 5.41 4.40
C THR A 9 30.15 4.88 3.04
N GLN A 10 31.23 5.41 2.45
CA GLN A 10 31.74 4.92 1.16
C GLN A 10 32.27 3.49 1.26
N LEU A 11 32.99 3.15 2.33
CA LEU A 11 33.45 1.76 2.54
C LEU A 11 32.27 0.80 2.72
N SER A 12 31.24 1.21 3.48
CA SER A 12 30.01 0.43 3.65
C SER A 12 29.30 0.19 2.31
N GLU A 13 29.21 1.22 1.47
CA GLU A 13 28.60 1.10 0.13
C GLU A 13 29.39 0.14 -0.77
N LEU A 14 30.73 0.23 -0.77
CA LEU A 14 31.60 -0.65 -1.56
C LEU A 14 31.46 -2.11 -1.12
N LEU A 15 31.48 -2.38 0.18
CA LEU A 15 31.33 -3.72 0.74
C LEU A 15 29.95 -4.31 0.43
N GLU A 16 28.91 -3.48 0.43
CA GLU A 16 27.56 -3.93 0.08
C GLU A 16 27.42 -4.26 -1.40
N ARG A 17 28.00 -3.43 -2.30
CA ARG A 17 28.06 -3.72 -3.73
C ARG A 17 28.77 -5.04 -4.01
N GLU A 18 29.92 -5.24 -3.39
CA GLU A 18 30.66 -6.49 -3.52
C GLU A 18 29.86 -7.69 -2.99
N SER A 19 29.12 -7.52 -1.88
CA SER A 19 28.23 -8.55 -1.36
C SER A 19 27.14 -8.94 -2.35
N ILE A 20 26.49 -7.96 -2.98
CA ILE A 20 25.45 -8.17 -3.99
C ILE A 20 26.01 -8.88 -5.22
N GLU A 21 27.15 -8.42 -5.74
CA GLU A 21 27.81 -9.03 -6.90
C GLU A 21 28.19 -10.49 -6.62
N ARG A 22 28.80 -10.78 -5.47
CA ARG A 22 29.15 -12.15 -5.06
C ARG A 22 27.91 -13.04 -4.97
N GLN A 23 26.81 -12.55 -4.40
CA GLN A 23 25.56 -13.33 -4.33
C GLN A 23 24.99 -13.63 -5.72
N SER A 24 25.04 -12.68 -6.65
CA SER A 24 24.58 -12.88 -8.02
C SER A 24 25.36 -14.00 -8.74
N LEU A 25 26.69 -14.06 -8.53
CA LEU A 25 27.60 -15.04 -9.13
C LEU A 25 27.41 -16.46 -8.54
N LEU A 26 26.99 -16.56 -7.28
CA LEU A 26 26.82 -17.83 -6.57
C LEU A 26 25.51 -18.56 -6.86
N THR A 27 24.58 -17.95 -7.60
CA THR A 27 23.30 -18.58 -8.00
C THR A 27 23.47 -19.83 -8.90
N GLY A 28 24.69 -20.15 -9.37
CA GLY A 28 24.98 -21.31 -10.22
C GLY A 28 26.05 -22.32 -9.74
N LYS A 29 26.76 -22.12 -8.62
CA LYS A 29 27.81 -23.05 -8.14
C LYS A 29 27.83 -23.19 -6.62
N LYS A 30 28.09 -24.42 -6.15
CA LYS A 30 28.15 -24.80 -4.72
C LYS A 30 28.98 -23.81 -3.89
N LYS A 31 28.36 -23.34 -2.81
CA LYS A 31 28.91 -22.47 -1.76
C LYS A 31 30.28 -22.94 -1.28
N LYS A 32 31.28 -22.09 -1.46
CA LYS A 32 32.49 -22.05 -0.63
C LYS A 32 32.50 -20.65 -0.03
N ASP A 33 31.92 -20.49 1.15
CA ASP A 33 31.87 -19.20 1.85
C ASP A 33 33.31 -18.80 2.18
N SER A 34 33.79 -17.67 1.64
CA SER A 34 35.09 -17.09 1.99
C SER A 34 35.00 -16.37 3.34
N GLU A 35 36.08 -16.40 4.13
CA GLU A 35 36.16 -15.74 5.46
C GLU A 35 35.79 -14.24 5.41
N GLU A 36 36.14 -13.55 4.32
CA GLU A 36 35.82 -12.14 4.11
C GLU A 36 34.30 -11.86 3.97
N SER A 37 33.55 -12.78 3.35
CA SER A 37 32.10 -12.60 3.17
C SER A 37 31.34 -12.72 4.49
N ILE A 38 31.81 -13.61 5.37
CA ILE A 38 31.26 -13.80 6.72
C ILE A 38 31.58 -12.56 7.58
N SER A 39 32.78 -11.99 7.39
CA SER A 39 33.22 -10.78 8.11
C SER A 39 32.33 -9.55 7.86
N TRP A 40 31.86 -9.33 6.62
CA TRP A 40 30.97 -8.19 6.35
C TRP A 40 29.59 -8.36 6.97
N GLU A 41 28.97 -9.54 6.90
CA GLU A 41 27.64 -9.76 7.49
C GLU A 41 27.63 -9.45 9.00
N GLU A 42 28.69 -9.83 9.72
CA GLU A 42 28.86 -9.53 11.15
C GLU A 42 29.17 -8.05 11.42
N SER A 43 29.89 -7.39 10.51
CA SER A 43 30.31 -6.00 10.67
C SER A 43 29.23 -5.00 10.23
N ARG A 44 28.34 -5.37 9.31
CA ARG A 44 27.29 -4.51 8.74
C ARG A 44 26.46 -3.84 9.83
N LEU A 45 25.94 -4.63 10.78
CA LEU A 45 25.11 -4.08 11.86
C LEU A 45 25.89 -3.13 12.77
N LYS A 46 27.17 -3.42 13.06
CA LYS A 46 28.04 -2.56 13.86
C LYS A 46 28.28 -1.23 13.15
N THR A 47 28.52 -1.26 11.84
CA THR A 47 28.70 -0.08 11.00
C THR A 47 27.45 0.80 10.99
N LEU A 48 26.27 0.23 10.79
CA LEU A 48 24.99 0.96 10.84
C LEU A 48 24.74 1.56 12.23
N HIS A 49 25.01 0.81 13.30
CA HIS A 49 24.87 1.31 14.66
C HIS A 49 25.81 2.49 14.93
N PHE A 50 27.06 2.41 14.46
CA PHE A 50 28.02 3.51 14.57
C PHE A 50 27.55 4.75 13.81
N MET A 51 27.02 4.59 12.59
CA MET A 51 26.41 5.68 11.83
C MET A 51 25.24 6.32 12.59
N TYR A 52 24.37 5.52 13.18
CA TYR A 52 23.26 5.99 14.01
C TYR A 52 23.75 6.80 15.22
N ILE A 53 24.74 6.30 15.96
CA ILE A 53 25.34 7.02 17.11
C ILE A 53 25.83 8.40 16.68
N ILE A 54 26.51 8.51 15.53
CA ILE A 54 27.00 9.80 15.03
C ILE A 54 25.84 10.78 14.82
N LEU A 55 24.74 10.33 14.21
CA LEU A 55 23.56 11.18 14.00
C LEU A 55 22.90 11.62 15.32
N GLN A 56 23.08 10.87 16.41
CA GLN A 56 22.58 11.26 17.71
C GLN A 56 23.38 12.39 18.38
N LEU A 57 24.63 12.63 17.96
CA LEU A 57 25.47 13.69 18.51
C LEU A 57 24.91 15.09 18.22
N SER A 58 25.42 16.08 18.95
CA SER A 58 25.11 17.51 18.75
C SER A 58 25.87 18.07 17.54
N LEU A 59 25.52 17.60 16.34
CA LEU A 59 26.24 17.92 15.10
C LEU A 59 26.26 19.41 14.76
N HIS A 60 25.25 20.19 15.18
CA HIS A 60 25.21 21.64 15.00
C HIS A 60 26.44 22.37 15.56
N ARG A 61 27.20 21.77 16.49
CA ARG A 61 28.44 22.34 17.05
C ARG A 61 29.67 22.13 16.16
N VAL A 62 29.55 21.29 15.14
CA VAL A 62 30.65 20.85 14.26
C VAL A 62 30.60 21.56 12.90
N PHE A 63 29.44 22.11 12.53
CA PHE A 63 29.25 22.85 11.28
C PHE A 63 29.24 24.37 11.55
N ASP A 64 29.79 25.12 10.59
CA ASP A 64 29.70 26.58 10.52
C ASP A 64 29.29 26.97 9.08
N PRO A 65 28.05 27.44 8.83
CA PRO A 65 26.96 27.68 9.79
C PRO A 65 26.49 26.37 10.50
N PRO A 66 25.76 26.44 11.64
CA PRO A 66 25.37 25.30 12.47
C PRO A 66 24.25 24.42 11.85
N VAL A 67 24.35 24.18 10.55
CA VAL A 67 23.45 23.36 9.73
C VAL A 67 24.32 22.30 9.04
N ALA A 68 23.90 21.05 9.06
CA ALA A 68 24.62 19.99 8.37
C ALA A 68 24.52 20.19 6.84
N GLU A 69 25.65 20.07 6.16
CA GLU A 69 25.70 20.13 4.69
C GLU A 69 24.93 18.96 4.07
N GLU A 70 24.30 19.20 2.92
CA GLU A 70 23.51 18.20 2.21
C GLU A 70 24.33 16.96 1.84
N ASP A 71 25.58 17.15 1.36
CA ASP A 71 26.50 16.06 1.03
C ASP A 71 26.80 15.16 2.23
N PHE A 72 26.89 15.75 3.43
CA PHE A 72 27.12 15.00 4.66
C PHE A 72 25.90 14.16 5.04
N ILE A 73 24.69 14.71 4.89
CA ILE A 73 23.43 13.98 5.11
C ILE A 73 23.29 12.84 4.09
N ASN A 74 23.58 13.14 2.82
CA ASN A 74 23.50 12.19 1.71
C ASN A 74 24.48 11.02 1.88
N CYS A 75 25.64 11.20 2.51
CA CYS A 75 26.53 10.10 2.85
C CYS A 75 25.82 9.02 3.71
N PHE A 76 25.07 9.42 4.73
CA PHE A 76 24.32 8.48 5.56
C PHE A 76 23.15 7.86 4.81
N ALA A 77 22.38 8.68 4.08
CA ALA A 77 21.22 8.21 3.37
C ALA A 77 21.58 7.22 2.26
N ASN A 78 22.61 7.51 1.47
CA ASN A 78 23.08 6.65 0.39
C ASN A 78 23.56 5.29 0.93
N ALA A 79 24.36 5.28 2.01
CA ALA A 79 24.78 4.04 2.65
C ALA A 79 23.60 3.23 3.22
N ALA A 80 22.61 3.91 3.80
CA ALA A 80 21.41 3.30 4.36
C ALA A 80 20.52 2.67 3.27
N PHE A 81 20.22 3.41 2.18
CA PHE A 81 19.47 2.87 1.04
C PHE A 81 20.24 1.75 0.33
N ARG A 82 21.54 1.91 0.09
CA ARG A 82 22.41 0.88 -0.50
C ARG A 82 22.35 -0.45 0.27
N THR A 83 22.25 -0.37 1.61
CA THR A 83 22.10 -1.57 2.44
C THR A 83 20.79 -2.30 2.15
N LEU A 84 19.69 -1.58 1.92
CA LEU A 84 18.38 -2.16 1.61
C LEU A 84 18.26 -2.72 0.18
N GLU A 85 19.04 -2.20 -0.76
CA GLU A 85 19.08 -2.69 -2.14
C GLU A 85 19.44 -4.19 -2.22
N ASN A 86 20.17 -4.72 -1.21
CA ASN A 86 20.48 -6.14 -1.16
C ASN A 86 19.20 -6.99 -0.95
N PRO A 87 18.83 -7.90 -1.88
CA PRO A 87 17.59 -8.68 -1.79
C PRO A 87 17.46 -9.52 -0.51
N ILE A 88 18.59 -9.87 0.13
CA ILE A 88 18.55 -10.59 1.41
C ILE A 88 17.80 -9.81 2.49
N MET A 89 17.71 -8.47 2.37
CA MET A 89 17.02 -7.62 3.33
C MET A 89 15.52 -7.89 3.38
N ALA A 90 14.93 -8.53 2.37
CA ALA A 90 13.55 -9.00 2.44
C ALA A 90 13.35 -10.16 3.43
N HIS A 91 14.41 -10.90 3.78
CA HIS A 91 14.30 -12.01 4.71
C HIS A 91 14.12 -11.55 6.16
N VAL A 92 13.29 -12.28 6.91
CA VAL A 92 12.97 -11.99 8.33
C VAL A 92 14.23 -11.96 9.21
N ARG A 93 15.25 -12.79 8.92
CA ARG A 93 16.50 -12.84 9.69
C ARG A 93 17.28 -11.53 9.72
N TYR A 94 17.12 -10.66 8.72
CA TYR A 94 17.80 -9.36 8.65
C TYR A 94 16.93 -8.21 9.18
N LYS A 95 15.86 -8.50 9.93
CA LYS A 95 15.01 -7.48 10.55
C LYS A 95 15.82 -6.47 11.37
N ASN A 96 16.80 -6.90 12.15
CA ASN A 96 17.62 -6.00 12.96
C ASN A 96 18.45 -5.03 12.11
N VAL A 97 18.96 -5.49 10.96
CA VAL A 97 19.68 -4.63 10.01
C VAL A 97 18.73 -3.58 9.44
N ARG A 98 17.52 -3.99 9.02
CA ARG A 98 16.49 -3.05 8.55
C ARG A 98 16.12 -2.02 9.60
N LEU A 99 15.91 -2.44 10.85
CA LEU A 99 15.62 -1.51 11.95
C LEU A 99 16.75 -0.48 12.15
N SER A 100 18.02 -0.88 12.09
CA SER A 100 19.13 0.08 12.16
C SER A 100 19.17 1.04 10.96
N VAL A 101 18.83 0.58 9.75
CA VAL A 101 18.65 1.47 8.61
C VAL A 101 17.51 2.47 8.84
N TYR A 102 16.35 2.00 9.33
CA TYR A 102 15.21 2.87 9.63
C TYR A 102 15.57 3.90 10.70
N GLN A 103 16.40 3.54 11.69
CA GLN A 103 16.86 4.47 12.71
C GLN A 103 17.73 5.59 12.14
N ILE A 104 18.61 5.27 11.19
CA ILE A 104 19.42 6.25 10.47
C ILE A 104 18.50 7.18 9.68
N LEU A 105 17.70 6.63 8.76
CA LEU A 105 16.83 7.42 7.88
C LEU A 105 15.79 8.24 8.66
N GLY A 106 15.20 7.67 9.70
CA GLY A 106 14.26 8.36 10.60
C GLY A 106 14.93 9.54 11.32
N SER A 107 16.18 9.40 11.74
CA SER A 107 16.94 10.50 12.34
C SER A 107 17.25 11.60 11.34
N LEU A 108 17.57 11.25 10.08
CA LEU A 108 17.77 12.22 9.00
C LEU A 108 16.51 13.04 8.76
N ASN A 109 15.36 12.38 8.65
CA ASN A 109 14.07 13.04 8.47
C ASN A 109 13.72 13.97 9.66
N ALA A 110 13.88 13.49 10.90
CA ALA A 110 13.43 14.22 12.07
C ALA A 110 14.33 15.42 12.44
N ARG A 111 15.61 15.41 12.06
CA ARG A 111 16.61 16.36 12.57
C ARG A 111 17.38 17.15 11.51
N PHE A 112 17.34 16.72 10.25
CA PHE A 112 18.23 17.23 9.20
C PHE A 112 17.48 17.60 7.91
N ASP A 113 16.18 17.89 7.99
CA ASP A 113 15.35 18.36 6.86
C ASP A 113 15.44 17.48 5.60
N TYR A 114 15.52 16.16 5.80
CA TYR A 114 15.75 15.20 4.72
C TYR A 114 14.45 14.66 4.08
N SER A 115 13.28 15.15 4.48
CA SER A 115 12.00 14.52 4.13
C SER A 115 11.69 14.51 2.63
N LEU A 116 11.94 15.62 1.94
CA LEU A 116 11.77 15.69 0.49
C LEU A 116 12.65 14.67 -0.24
N SER A 117 13.96 14.68 0.03
CA SER A 117 14.91 13.74 -0.57
C SER A 117 14.63 12.28 -0.18
N CYS A 118 14.16 12.04 1.05
CA CYS A 118 13.75 10.72 1.50
C CYS A 118 12.54 10.21 0.70
N SER A 119 11.50 11.01 0.54
CA SER A 119 10.30 10.64 -0.21
C SER A 119 10.62 10.30 -1.67
N PHE A 120 11.47 11.09 -2.32
CA PHE A 120 11.95 10.83 -3.67
C PHE A 120 12.71 9.49 -3.74
N ASN A 121 13.69 9.28 -2.85
CA ASN A 121 14.48 8.05 -2.84
C ASN A 121 13.62 6.82 -2.57
N LEU A 122 12.65 6.88 -1.64
CA LEU A 122 11.70 5.79 -1.41
C LEU A 122 10.97 5.38 -2.69
N VAL A 123 10.49 6.36 -3.47
CA VAL A 123 9.80 6.07 -4.75
C VAL A 123 10.76 5.52 -5.80
N GLN A 124 12.00 6.03 -5.88
CA GLN A 124 13.00 5.47 -6.80
C GLN A 124 13.36 4.02 -6.45
N GLU A 125 13.55 3.70 -5.18
CA GLU A 125 13.85 2.33 -4.74
C GLU A 125 12.71 1.35 -5.07
N LEU A 126 11.44 1.77 -4.92
CA LEU A 126 10.27 0.98 -5.34
C LEU A 126 10.26 0.69 -6.85
N LYS A 127 10.75 1.64 -7.66
CA LYS A 127 10.87 1.49 -9.11
C LYS A 127 11.92 0.45 -9.48
N LEU A 128 13.05 0.46 -8.78
CA LEU A 128 14.23 -0.32 -9.13
C LEU A 128 14.19 -1.75 -8.58
N PHE A 129 13.57 -1.95 -7.41
CA PHE A 129 13.68 -3.21 -6.67
C PHE A 129 12.32 -3.73 -6.16
N GLU A 130 11.86 -4.85 -6.72
CA GLU A 130 10.55 -5.42 -6.34
C GLU A 130 10.48 -5.86 -4.86
N HIS A 131 11.61 -6.24 -4.25
CA HIS A 131 11.66 -6.68 -2.85
C HIS A 131 11.50 -5.53 -1.84
N MET A 132 11.56 -4.28 -2.29
CA MET A 132 11.54 -3.08 -1.43
C MET A 132 10.14 -2.70 -0.95
N VAL A 133 9.07 -3.25 -1.54
CA VAL A 133 7.68 -2.91 -1.18
C VAL A 133 7.44 -2.97 0.33
N SER A 134 7.67 -4.14 0.95
CA SER A 134 7.40 -4.31 2.38
C SER A 134 8.43 -3.63 3.29
N PRO A 135 9.76 -3.72 3.04
CA PRO A 135 10.75 -2.96 3.80
C PRO A 135 10.49 -1.45 3.84
N LEU A 136 10.13 -0.84 2.71
CA LEU A 136 9.87 0.59 2.67
C LEU A 136 8.53 0.96 3.30
N ALA A 137 7.52 0.08 3.22
CA ALA A 137 6.27 0.29 3.94
C ALA A 137 6.47 0.24 5.47
N GLU A 138 7.30 -0.70 5.95
CA GLU A 138 7.76 -0.74 7.36
C GLU A 138 8.53 0.54 7.73
N ALA A 139 9.45 1.01 6.88
CA ALA A 139 10.25 2.20 7.13
C ALA A 139 9.38 3.46 7.31
N VAL A 140 8.44 3.69 6.39
CA VAL A 140 7.50 4.83 6.47
C VAL A 140 6.64 4.76 7.73
N GLU A 141 6.21 3.57 8.15
CA GLU A 141 5.49 3.40 9.41
C GLU A 141 6.34 3.80 10.62
N VAL A 142 7.60 3.40 10.66
CA VAL A 142 8.57 3.78 11.71
C VAL A 142 8.82 5.28 11.70
N PHE A 143 9.03 5.88 10.53
CA PHE A 143 9.24 7.33 10.41
C PHE A 143 8.03 8.11 10.95
N PHE A 144 6.82 7.66 10.61
CA PHE A 144 5.58 8.29 11.05
C PHE A 144 5.31 8.12 12.55
N ARG A 145 5.51 6.91 13.11
CA ARG A 145 5.13 6.59 14.49
C ARG A 145 6.21 6.88 15.51
N GLU A 146 7.46 6.54 15.22
CA GLU A 146 8.57 6.62 16.18
C GLU A 146 9.35 7.94 16.05
N TYR A 147 9.53 8.43 14.82
CA TYR A 147 10.29 9.66 14.54
C TYR A 147 9.41 10.91 14.35
N GLY A 148 8.09 10.77 14.46
CA GLY A 148 7.15 11.90 14.38
C GLY A 148 7.10 12.59 13.02
N CYS A 149 7.62 11.96 11.95
CA CYS A 149 7.65 12.51 10.60
C CYS A 149 6.24 12.39 9.97
N ARG A 150 5.31 13.26 10.36
CA ARG A 150 3.89 13.12 9.99
C ARG A 150 3.61 13.35 8.50
N SER A 151 4.42 14.18 7.83
CA SER A 151 4.23 14.55 6.42
C SER A 151 4.71 13.48 5.44
N ILE A 152 5.58 12.54 5.85
CA ILE A 152 6.23 11.57 4.95
C ILE A 152 5.23 10.71 4.16
N VAL A 153 4.08 10.36 4.77
CA VAL A 153 3.02 9.60 4.09
C VAL A 153 2.44 10.41 2.93
N MET A 154 2.16 11.69 3.16
CA MET A 154 1.65 12.61 2.13
C MET A 154 2.69 12.85 1.04
N GLU A 155 3.95 13.09 1.42
CA GLU A 155 5.05 13.34 0.48
C GLU A 155 5.27 12.15 -0.46
N VAL A 156 5.34 10.92 0.06
CA VAL A 156 5.50 9.72 -0.78
C VAL A 156 4.28 9.49 -1.69
N ILE A 157 3.06 9.69 -1.18
CA ILE A 157 1.85 9.61 -2.03
C ILE A 157 1.90 10.68 -3.12
N GLN A 158 2.35 11.90 -2.79
CA GLN A 158 2.45 12.98 -3.74
C GLN A 158 3.47 12.69 -4.83
N GLU A 159 4.64 12.13 -4.49
CA GLU A 159 5.64 11.70 -5.47
C GLU A 159 5.09 10.63 -6.43
N ILE A 160 4.38 9.62 -5.91
CA ILE A 160 3.74 8.60 -6.76
C ILE A 160 2.62 9.22 -7.62
N SER A 161 1.86 10.18 -7.08
CA SER A 161 0.78 10.85 -7.82
C SER A 161 1.25 11.69 -9.00
N ARG A 162 2.53 12.09 -9.02
CA ARG A 162 3.12 12.89 -10.11
C ARG A 162 3.57 12.03 -11.29
N LEU A 163 3.54 10.70 -11.17
CA LEU A 163 3.97 9.80 -12.23
C LEU A 163 3.01 9.86 -13.42
N ASP A 164 3.56 9.93 -14.63
CA ASP A 164 2.74 10.03 -15.84
C ASP A 164 1.97 8.73 -16.12
N SER A 165 0.72 8.86 -16.56
CA SER A 165 -0.14 7.70 -16.81
C SER A 165 0.41 6.75 -17.88
N LYS A 166 1.19 7.24 -18.86
CA LYS A 166 1.79 6.40 -19.91
C LYS A 166 3.03 5.68 -19.39
N GLU A 167 3.77 6.29 -18.47
CA GLU A 167 4.87 5.61 -17.79
C GLU A 167 4.35 4.43 -16.96
N LEU A 168 3.25 4.65 -16.22
CA LEU A 168 2.57 3.61 -15.44
C LEU A 168 1.95 2.50 -16.30
N SER A 169 1.62 2.75 -17.57
CA SER A 169 1.13 1.71 -18.47
C SER A 169 2.27 0.93 -19.15
N ARG A 170 3.40 1.59 -19.38
CA ARG A 170 4.61 0.99 -20.00
C ARG A 170 5.40 0.11 -19.02
N ASP A 171 5.60 0.56 -17.79
CA ASP A 171 6.39 -0.16 -16.78
C ASP A 171 5.49 -0.90 -15.78
N ALA A 172 5.09 -2.11 -16.17
CA ALA A 172 4.20 -2.94 -15.36
C ALA A 172 4.85 -3.44 -14.04
N SER A 173 6.17 -3.61 -13.99
CA SER A 173 6.88 -4.05 -12.78
C SER A 173 6.91 -2.93 -11.75
N ALA A 174 7.38 -1.73 -12.12
CA ALA A 174 7.37 -0.58 -11.23
C ALA A 174 5.95 -0.23 -10.76
N THR A 175 4.98 -0.25 -11.67
CA THR A 175 3.57 0.03 -11.33
C THR A 175 2.99 -0.96 -10.34
N LYS A 176 3.37 -2.25 -10.44
CA LYS A 176 2.99 -3.26 -9.46
C LYS A 176 3.63 -2.98 -8.09
N SER A 177 4.90 -2.56 -8.05
CA SER A 177 5.58 -2.17 -6.81
C SER A 177 4.91 -0.98 -6.14
N TYR A 178 4.65 0.11 -6.89
CA TYR A 178 3.92 1.28 -6.37
C TYR A 178 2.52 0.89 -5.86
N SER A 179 1.79 0.09 -6.65
CA SER A 179 0.44 -0.34 -6.28
C SER A 179 0.41 -1.17 -4.99
N SER A 180 1.39 -2.07 -4.83
CA SER A 180 1.50 -2.91 -3.65
C SER A 180 1.92 -2.10 -2.42
N PHE A 181 2.86 -1.17 -2.59
CA PHE A 181 3.32 -0.27 -1.54
C PHE A 181 2.19 0.64 -1.04
N LEU A 182 1.44 1.27 -1.94
CA LEU A 182 0.32 2.14 -1.56
C LEU A 182 -0.76 1.38 -0.78
N LEU A 183 -1.06 0.13 -1.18
CA LEU A 183 -1.99 -0.72 -0.44
C LEU A 183 -1.44 -1.08 0.95
N GLU A 184 -0.18 -1.47 1.05
CA GLU A 184 0.45 -1.83 2.34
C GLU A 184 0.51 -0.63 3.30
N ILE A 185 0.85 0.56 2.81
CA ILE A 185 0.80 1.80 3.62
C ILE A 185 -0.63 2.13 4.05
N THR A 186 -1.63 1.94 3.18
CA THR A 186 -3.05 2.13 3.53
C THR A 186 -3.48 1.18 4.64
N GLU A 187 -3.01 -0.07 4.62
CA GLU A 187 -3.29 -1.04 5.68
C GLU A 187 -2.60 -0.66 7.01
N ARG A 188 -1.41 -0.07 6.98
CA ARG A 188 -0.65 0.30 8.19
C ARG A 188 -1.08 1.64 8.79
N LEU A 189 -1.41 2.62 7.94
CA LEU A 189 -1.63 4.03 8.32
C LEU A 189 -2.85 4.65 7.61
N PRO A 190 -4.05 4.06 7.73
CA PRO A 190 -5.23 4.48 6.95
C PRO A 190 -5.64 5.93 7.22
N ASP A 191 -5.59 6.40 8.47
CA ASP A 191 -5.95 7.78 8.84
C ASP A 191 -5.01 8.82 8.20
N SER A 192 -3.72 8.47 8.05
CA SER A 192 -2.71 9.33 7.45
C SER A 192 -2.78 9.35 5.93
N VAL A 193 -3.32 8.29 5.31
CA VAL A 193 -3.51 8.21 3.85
C VAL A 193 -4.74 8.99 3.39
N LYS A 194 -5.83 8.96 4.18
CA LYS A 194 -7.11 9.61 3.82
C LYS A 194 -6.97 11.04 3.26
N PRO A 195 -6.22 11.97 3.89
CA PRO A 195 -6.12 13.36 3.42
C PRO A 195 -5.50 13.50 2.02
N SER A 196 -4.69 12.53 1.60
CA SER A 196 -3.92 12.57 0.36
C SER A 196 -4.60 11.84 -0.80
N LEU A 197 -5.77 11.23 -0.59
CA LEU A 197 -6.43 10.41 -1.60
C LEU A 197 -6.86 11.19 -2.84
N SER A 198 -7.22 12.46 -2.68
CA SER A 198 -7.57 13.34 -3.79
C SER A 198 -6.45 13.46 -4.83
N LEU A 199 -5.18 13.34 -4.39
CA LEU A 199 -4.02 13.35 -5.28
C LEU A 199 -4.00 12.13 -6.19
N LEU A 200 -4.55 10.99 -5.78
CA LEU A 200 -4.51 9.73 -6.53
C LEU A 200 -5.70 9.58 -7.49
N ILE A 201 -6.81 10.28 -7.27
CA ILE A 201 -8.06 10.07 -8.03
C ILE A 201 -7.87 10.23 -9.55
N HIS A 202 -7.01 11.16 -9.97
CA HIS A 202 -6.78 11.42 -11.40
C HIS A 202 -6.23 10.19 -12.17
N HIS A 203 -5.57 9.25 -11.49
CA HIS A 203 -5.11 8.01 -12.11
C HIS A 203 -6.24 7.01 -12.39
N LEU A 204 -7.44 7.21 -11.86
CA LEU A 204 -8.62 6.39 -12.20
C LEU A 204 -9.01 6.54 -13.68
N ASP A 205 -8.71 7.67 -14.31
CA ASP A 205 -8.89 7.88 -15.75
C ASP A 205 -7.66 7.46 -16.58
N GLY A 206 -6.62 6.96 -15.90
CA GLY A 206 -5.36 6.57 -16.52
C GLY A 206 -5.41 5.22 -17.24
N GLU A 207 -4.43 4.97 -18.10
CA GLU A 207 -4.33 3.76 -18.93
C GLU A 207 -4.02 2.49 -18.11
N SER A 208 -3.23 2.64 -17.03
CA SER A 208 -2.76 1.50 -16.24
C SER A 208 -3.86 0.91 -15.36
N TYR A 209 -4.39 -0.23 -15.79
CA TYR A 209 -5.42 -0.96 -15.04
C TYR A 209 -4.94 -1.39 -13.64
N MET A 210 -3.63 -1.57 -13.45
CA MET A 210 -3.04 -1.91 -12.15
C MET A 210 -3.18 -0.76 -11.16
N MET A 211 -2.88 0.47 -11.61
CA MET A 211 -3.03 1.68 -10.78
C MET A 211 -4.50 1.97 -10.49
N ARG A 212 -5.39 1.91 -11.51
CA ARG A 212 -6.84 2.05 -11.29
C ARG A 212 -7.36 1.07 -10.24
N LYS A 213 -6.99 -0.21 -10.40
CA LYS A 213 -7.32 -1.27 -9.44
C LYS A 213 -6.78 -0.96 -8.04
N CYS A 214 -5.53 -0.50 -7.92
CA CYS A 214 -4.92 -0.15 -6.64
C CYS A 214 -5.75 0.93 -5.92
N ILE A 215 -6.02 2.04 -6.60
CA ILE A 215 -6.72 3.19 -6.02
C ILE A 215 -8.13 2.81 -5.56
N LEU A 216 -8.88 2.07 -6.37
CA LEU A 216 -10.21 1.59 -5.98
C LEU A 216 -10.15 0.71 -4.73
N ASN A 217 -9.12 -0.12 -4.57
CA ASN A 217 -8.94 -0.89 -3.34
C ASN A 217 -8.58 0.00 -2.15
N ILE A 218 -7.75 1.03 -2.32
CA ILE A 218 -7.45 2.02 -1.27
C ILE A 218 -8.72 2.74 -0.83
N LEU A 219 -9.55 3.21 -1.77
CA LEU A 219 -10.83 3.86 -1.47
C LEU A 219 -11.74 2.95 -0.64
N GLY A 220 -11.88 1.68 -1.03
CA GLY A 220 -12.66 0.70 -0.28
C GLY A 220 -12.11 0.43 1.12
N GLU A 221 -10.78 0.32 1.25
CA GLU A 221 -10.13 0.10 2.54
C GLU A 221 -10.33 1.28 3.50
N ILE A 222 -10.25 2.52 2.99
CA ILE A 222 -10.47 3.74 3.77
C ILE A 222 -11.95 3.86 4.17
N VAL A 223 -12.88 3.54 3.28
CA VAL A 223 -14.31 3.49 3.64
C VAL A 223 -14.54 2.50 4.79
N MET A 224 -13.93 1.31 4.71
CA MET A 224 -14.11 0.25 5.69
C MET A 224 -13.46 0.60 7.05
N ARG A 225 -12.23 1.12 7.07
CA ARG A 225 -11.47 1.34 8.31
C ARG A 225 -11.69 2.71 8.95
N VAL A 226 -11.90 3.74 8.15
CA VAL A 226 -11.94 5.14 8.62
C VAL A 226 -13.34 5.72 8.55
N LEU A 227 -14.11 5.40 7.49
CA LEU A 227 -15.42 6.01 7.22
C LEU A 227 -16.61 5.08 7.50
N SER A 228 -16.43 4.02 8.28
CA SER A 228 -17.51 3.07 8.60
C SER A 228 -18.40 3.53 9.76
N LYS A 229 -17.97 4.55 10.53
CA LYS A 229 -18.71 5.06 11.69
C LYS A 229 -20.00 5.79 11.28
N GLU A 230 -20.99 5.80 12.17
CA GLU A 230 -22.25 6.55 11.98
C GLU A 230 -22.07 8.04 12.34
N ASP A 231 -21.29 8.32 13.38
CA ASP A 231 -20.98 9.67 13.88
C ASP A 231 -19.85 10.36 13.09
N LEU A 232 -19.96 10.36 11.77
CA LEU A 232 -19.05 11.09 10.89
C LEU A 232 -19.46 12.56 10.77
N ASP A 233 -18.48 13.45 10.68
CA ASP A 233 -18.68 14.82 10.23
C ASP A 233 -19.17 14.86 8.77
N ASP A 234 -19.76 15.97 8.36
CA ASP A 234 -20.40 16.08 7.04
C ASP A 234 -19.40 15.90 5.89
N ILE A 235 -18.16 16.39 6.04
CA ILE A 235 -17.09 16.23 5.04
C ILE A 235 -16.72 14.75 4.92
N SER A 236 -16.61 14.02 6.03
CA SER A 236 -16.34 12.57 6.01
C SER A 236 -17.49 11.76 5.41
N LYS A 237 -18.76 12.18 5.59
CA LYS A 237 -19.93 11.56 4.94
C LYS A 237 -19.94 11.79 3.43
N GLU A 238 -19.55 12.99 2.99
CA GLU A 238 -19.41 13.33 1.58
C GLU A 238 -18.29 12.52 0.92
N ASN A 239 -17.09 12.49 1.52
CA ASN A 239 -15.97 11.65 1.08
C ASN A 239 -16.36 10.18 0.96
N ARG A 240 -17.06 9.63 1.97
CA ARG A 240 -17.58 8.25 1.93
C ARG A 240 -18.50 8.03 0.73
N SER A 241 -19.41 8.96 0.49
CA SER A 241 -20.37 8.88 -0.61
C SER A 241 -19.66 8.90 -1.96
N GLN A 242 -18.69 9.80 -2.13
CA GLN A 242 -17.89 9.93 -3.35
C GLN A 242 -17.02 8.68 -3.59
N PHE A 243 -16.36 8.14 -2.56
CA PHE A 243 -15.52 6.94 -2.70
C PHE A 243 -16.34 5.71 -3.09
N LEU A 244 -17.55 5.57 -2.53
CA LEU A 244 -18.48 4.51 -2.90
C LEU A 244 -19.04 4.70 -4.32
N GLU A 245 -19.21 5.94 -4.79
CA GLU A 245 -19.61 6.24 -6.17
C GLU A 245 -18.53 5.83 -7.18
N TYR A 246 -17.26 6.16 -6.93
CA TYR A 246 -16.15 5.65 -7.74
C TYR A 246 -16.13 4.12 -7.78
N LEU A 247 -16.29 3.44 -6.63
CA LEU A 247 -16.39 1.98 -6.60
C LEU A 247 -17.59 1.45 -7.40
N GLU A 248 -18.70 2.17 -7.45
CA GLU A 248 -19.91 1.76 -8.15
C GLU A 248 -19.75 1.91 -9.68
N ASP A 249 -19.17 3.00 -10.13
CA ASP A 249 -18.94 3.28 -11.56
C ASP A 249 -17.94 2.29 -12.17
N TYR A 250 -16.86 1.97 -11.45
CA TYR A 250 -15.81 1.07 -11.92
C TYR A 250 -16.20 -0.43 -11.89
N ILE A 251 -17.43 -0.78 -11.51
CA ILE A 251 -18.04 -2.09 -11.83
C ILE A 251 -18.10 -2.29 -13.37
N HIS A 252 -18.10 -1.20 -14.13
CA HIS A 252 -18.17 -1.19 -15.59
C HIS A 252 -16.85 -0.82 -16.28
N ASP A 253 -15.71 -0.84 -15.56
CA ASP A 253 -14.39 -0.57 -16.14
C ASP A 253 -14.12 -1.42 -17.41
N SER A 254 -13.40 -0.85 -18.37
CA SER A 254 -13.05 -1.52 -19.61
C SER A 254 -12.24 -2.80 -19.40
N ASN A 255 -11.47 -2.89 -18.32
CA ASN A 255 -10.59 -4.00 -17.99
C ASN A 255 -11.26 -4.98 -16.98
N ALA A 256 -11.25 -6.27 -17.31
CA ALA A 256 -11.82 -7.31 -16.46
C ALA A 256 -11.13 -7.47 -15.09
N HIS A 257 -9.84 -7.13 -14.97
CA HIS A 257 -9.12 -7.19 -13.69
C HIS A 257 -9.57 -6.10 -12.72
N VAL A 258 -9.92 -4.91 -13.22
CA VAL A 258 -10.47 -3.83 -12.40
C VAL A 258 -11.87 -4.22 -11.94
N ARG A 259 -12.76 -4.60 -12.87
CA ARG A 259 -14.14 -5.03 -12.55
C ARG A 259 -14.19 -6.16 -11.52
N SER A 260 -13.38 -7.20 -11.70
CA SER A 260 -13.34 -8.32 -10.74
C SER A 260 -12.80 -7.89 -9.37
N SER A 261 -11.82 -6.99 -9.33
CA SER A 261 -11.30 -6.45 -8.06
C SER A 261 -12.33 -5.58 -7.34
N VAL A 262 -13.06 -4.74 -8.07
CA VAL A 262 -14.10 -3.85 -7.51
C VAL A 262 -15.23 -4.67 -6.90
N LEU A 263 -15.72 -5.71 -7.60
CA LEU A 263 -16.72 -6.63 -7.05
C LEU A 263 -16.24 -7.36 -5.78
N ALA A 264 -14.96 -7.75 -5.75
CA ALA A 264 -14.35 -8.33 -4.55
C ALA A 264 -14.28 -7.31 -3.39
N MET A 265 -13.97 -6.04 -3.67
CA MET A 265 -13.97 -4.98 -2.67
C MET A 265 -15.38 -4.70 -2.13
N TRP A 266 -16.39 -4.64 -3.00
CA TRP A 266 -17.79 -4.56 -2.57
C TRP A 266 -18.20 -5.74 -1.69
N SER A 267 -17.66 -6.95 -1.95
CA SER A 267 -17.92 -8.12 -1.09
C SER A 267 -17.33 -7.93 0.30
N LYS A 268 -16.10 -7.38 0.40
CA LYS A 268 -15.48 -7.01 1.68
C LYS A 268 -16.30 -5.96 2.42
N LEU A 269 -16.71 -4.89 1.73
CA LEU A 269 -17.56 -3.83 2.31
C LEU A 269 -18.90 -4.38 2.81
N CYS A 270 -19.50 -5.31 2.07
CA CYS A 270 -20.76 -5.95 2.45
C CYS A 270 -20.60 -6.75 3.75
N VAL A 271 -19.56 -7.60 3.84
CA VAL A 271 -19.27 -8.40 5.04
C VAL A 271 -18.96 -7.50 6.24
N ALA A 272 -18.24 -6.40 6.01
CA ALA A 272 -17.93 -5.40 7.03
C ALA A 272 -19.14 -4.50 7.40
N LYS A 273 -20.31 -4.69 6.77
CA LYS A 273 -21.51 -3.85 6.93
C LYS A 273 -21.25 -2.35 6.67
N ALA A 274 -20.29 -2.04 5.80
CA ALA A 274 -19.87 -0.69 5.47
C ALA A 274 -20.66 -0.08 4.29
N ILE A 275 -21.64 -0.80 3.73
CA ILE A 275 -22.48 -0.34 2.61
C ILE A 275 -23.74 0.37 3.17
N PRO A 276 -23.92 1.68 2.92
CA PRO A 276 -25.15 2.39 3.30
C PRO A 276 -26.40 1.75 2.68
N LEU A 277 -27.50 1.69 3.43
CA LEU A 277 -28.77 1.11 2.98
C LEU A 277 -29.26 1.69 1.66
N SER A 278 -29.09 3.01 1.47
CA SER A 278 -29.49 3.72 0.25
C SER A 278 -28.77 3.22 -1.00
N ARG A 279 -27.56 2.66 -0.87
CA ARG A 279 -26.73 2.19 -2.00
C ARG A 279 -26.86 0.70 -2.30
N GLN A 280 -27.32 -0.11 -1.34
CA GLN A 280 -27.38 -1.57 -1.50
C GLN A 280 -28.18 -2.00 -2.75
N ASN A 281 -29.29 -1.31 -3.03
CA ASN A 281 -30.15 -1.64 -4.16
C ASN A 281 -29.47 -1.34 -5.51
N SER A 282 -28.72 -0.22 -5.58
CA SER A 282 -27.97 0.14 -6.79
C SER A 282 -26.83 -0.85 -7.06
N VAL A 283 -26.04 -1.16 -6.02
CA VAL A 283 -24.94 -2.13 -6.09
C VAL A 283 -25.46 -3.51 -6.49
N LEU A 284 -26.59 -3.96 -5.93
CA LEU A 284 -27.24 -5.21 -6.29
C LEU A 284 -27.57 -5.28 -7.79
N LYS A 285 -28.26 -4.25 -8.31
CA LYS A 285 -28.63 -4.17 -9.73
C LYS A 285 -27.41 -4.20 -10.65
N ARG A 286 -26.37 -3.42 -10.34
CA ARG A 286 -25.12 -3.41 -11.12
C ARG A 286 -24.41 -4.76 -11.08
N THR A 287 -24.39 -5.41 -9.93
CA THR A 287 -23.79 -6.74 -9.75
C THR A 287 -24.53 -7.82 -10.55
N LEU A 288 -25.87 -7.79 -10.57
CA LEU A 288 -26.66 -8.71 -11.41
C LEU A 288 -26.30 -8.58 -12.89
N GLY A 289 -26.10 -7.33 -13.37
CA GLY A 289 -25.62 -7.06 -14.73
C GLY A 289 -24.21 -7.59 -15.04
N ARG A 290 -23.45 -8.07 -14.04
CA ARG A 290 -22.14 -8.72 -14.21
C ARG A 290 -22.20 -10.25 -14.22
N LEU A 291 -23.36 -10.86 -14.02
CA LEU A 291 -23.52 -12.31 -14.19
C LEU A 291 -23.31 -12.78 -15.63
N GLN A 292 -23.51 -11.88 -16.60
CA GLN A 292 -23.30 -12.14 -18.03
C GLN A 292 -21.98 -11.55 -18.54
N ASP A 293 -21.05 -11.24 -17.65
CA ASP A 293 -19.74 -10.72 -18.06
C ASP A 293 -19.01 -11.69 -18.98
N LYS A 294 -18.23 -11.16 -19.94
CA LYS A 294 -17.35 -11.98 -20.80
C LYS A 294 -16.32 -12.76 -19.98
N SER A 295 -15.74 -12.12 -18.95
CA SER A 295 -14.73 -12.72 -18.09
C SER A 295 -15.34 -13.65 -17.05
N SER A 296 -14.89 -14.90 -17.01
CA SER A 296 -15.28 -15.87 -15.98
C SER A 296 -14.93 -15.41 -14.56
N ASN A 297 -13.80 -14.72 -14.39
CA ASN A 297 -13.39 -14.18 -13.09
C ASN A 297 -14.36 -13.11 -12.59
N VAL A 298 -14.86 -12.25 -13.48
CA VAL A 298 -15.86 -11.23 -13.11
C VAL A 298 -17.18 -11.90 -12.73
N ARG A 299 -17.65 -12.88 -13.50
CA ARG A 299 -18.86 -13.65 -13.16
C ARG A 299 -18.74 -14.34 -11.79
N LYS A 300 -17.58 -14.95 -11.50
CA LYS A 300 -17.30 -15.56 -10.20
C LYS A 300 -17.43 -14.54 -9.06
N GLN A 301 -16.79 -13.37 -9.18
CA GLN A 301 -16.86 -12.34 -8.15
C GLN A 301 -18.25 -11.72 -8.01
N ALA A 302 -19.01 -11.60 -9.11
CA ALA A 302 -20.40 -11.16 -9.06
C ALA A 302 -21.26 -12.13 -8.23
N VAL A 303 -21.13 -13.45 -8.45
CA VAL A 303 -21.83 -14.46 -7.65
C VAL A 303 -21.42 -14.39 -6.17
N THR A 304 -20.13 -14.21 -5.89
CA THR A 304 -19.64 -14.02 -4.52
C THR A 304 -20.30 -12.81 -3.85
N LEU A 305 -20.32 -11.65 -4.51
CA LEU A 305 -20.94 -10.43 -3.98
C LEU A 305 -22.45 -10.61 -3.74
N LEU A 306 -23.18 -11.20 -4.71
CA LEU A 306 -24.61 -11.47 -4.53
C LEU A 306 -24.85 -12.38 -3.33
N THR A 307 -24.00 -13.39 -3.14
CA THR A 307 -24.06 -14.29 -1.98
C THR A 307 -23.83 -13.52 -0.68
N SER A 308 -22.84 -12.62 -0.64
CA SER A 308 -22.61 -11.77 0.53
C SER A 308 -23.77 -10.82 0.81
N LEU A 309 -24.35 -10.18 -0.21
CA LEU A 309 -25.51 -9.28 -0.06
C LEU A 309 -26.74 -10.02 0.48
N LEU A 310 -26.95 -11.27 0.05
CA LEU A 310 -27.98 -12.16 0.57
C LEU A 310 -27.77 -12.48 2.05
N GLN A 311 -26.56 -12.88 2.42
CA GLN A 311 -26.22 -13.29 3.78
C GLN A 311 -26.21 -12.11 4.76
N CYS A 312 -25.76 -10.95 4.32
CA CYS A 312 -25.68 -9.72 5.12
C CYS A 312 -26.92 -8.85 5.00
N ASN A 313 -28.02 -9.36 4.42
CA ASN A 313 -29.21 -8.58 4.13
C ASN A 313 -29.80 -7.97 5.42
N PRO A 314 -29.92 -6.64 5.52
CA PRO A 314 -30.39 -5.95 6.74
C PRO A 314 -31.85 -6.26 7.09
N TYR A 315 -32.65 -6.72 6.12
CA TYR A 315 -34.06 -7.07 6.31
C TYR A 315 -34.27 -8.52 6.81
N THR A 316 -33.21 -9.33 6.90
CA THR A 316 -33.30 -10.70 7.43
C THR A 316 -33.82 -10.72 8.86
N PHE A 317 -33.44 -9.75 9.70
CA PHE A 317 -33.88 -9.65 11.09
C PHE A 317 -35.40 -9.42 11.23
N LEU A 318 -35.99 -8.58 10.36
CA LEU A 318 -37.44 -8.30 10.37
C LEU A 318 -38.28 -9.51 9.96
N LYS A 319 -37.78 -10.35 9.04
CA LYS A 319 -38.43 -11.63 8.69
C LYS A 319 -38.21 -12.71 9.76
N ARG A 320 -37.03 -12.74 10.40
CA ARG A 320 -36.67 -13.76 11.40
C ARG A 320 -37.53 -13.68 12.67
N ILE A 321 -37.90 -12.47 13.10
CA ILE A 321 -38.82 -12.25 14.24
C ILE A 321 -40.28 -12.57 13.86
N LYS A 322 -40.71 -12.23 12.65
CA LYS A 322 -42.11 -12.42 12.23
C LYS A 322 -42.49 -13.85 11.88
N LEU A 323 -41.54 -14.72 11.53
CA LEU A 323 -41.85 -16.03 10.93
C LEU A 323 -41.36 -17.25 11.72
N GLY A 324 -40.47 -17.11 12.70
CA GLY A 324 -39.99 -18.27 13.49
C GLY A 324 -39.30 -19.37 12.67
N LEU A 325 -38.84 -19.04 11.45
CA LEU A 325 -38.28 -20.00 10.49
C LEU A 325 -36.78 -20.22 10.72
N ASP A 326 -36.33 -21.42 10.39
CA ASP A 326 -34.94 -21.84 10.43
C ASP A 326 -34.10 -21.11 9.36
N PRO A 327 -32.76 -21.03 9.55
CA PRO A 327 -31.88 -20.26 8.66
C PRO A 327 -31.89 -20.71 7.19
N LEU A 328 -32.13 -22.00 6.89
CA LEU A 328 -32.15 -22.49 5.52
C LEU A 328 -33.40 -22.02 4.76
N THR A 329 -34.57 -22.06 5.41
CA THR A 329 -35.83 -21.63 4.79
C THR A 329 -35.84 -20.12 4.50
N ILE A 330 -35.15 -19.32 5.32
CA ILE A 330 -34.96 -17.88 5.06
C ILE A 330 -34.10 -17.66 3.80
N ILE A 331 -33.05 -18.45 3.61
CA ILE A 331 -32.20 -18.36 2.42
C ILE A 331 -33.01 -18.73 1.16
N GLU A 332 -33.87 -19.75 1.22
CA GLU A 332 -34.74 -20.11 0.09
C GLU A 332 -35.80 -19.04 -0.22
N LEU A 333 -36.42 -18.44 0.80
CA LEU A 333 -37.39 -17.37 0.62
C LEU A 333 -36.75 -16.08 0.09
N ILE A 334 -35.52 -15.76 0.50
CA ILE A 334 -34.79 -14.61 -0.03
C ILE A 334 -34.33 -14.89 -1.46
N LYS A 335 -33.89 -16.11 -1.79
CA LYS A 335 -33.64 -16.53 -3.18
C LYS A 335 -34.90 -16.36 -4.03
N TYR A 336 -36.05 -16.79 -3.52
CA TYR A 336 -37.35 -16.67 -4.19
C TYR A 336 -37.76 -15.21 -4.40
N ASP A 337 -37.65 -14.36 -3.38
CA ASP A 337 -37.98 -12.93 -3.50
C ASP A 337 -37.02 -12.19 -4.45
N ILE A 338 -35.74 -12.55 -4.50
CA ILE A 338 -34.80 -11.97 -5.46
C ILE A 338 -35.05 -12.48 -6.88
N MET A 339 -35.43 -13.75 -7.05
CA MET A 339 -35.87 -14.25 -8.36
C MET A 339 -37.14 -13.54 -8.82
N ARG A 340 -38.12 -13.39 -7.94
CA ARG A 340 -39.37 -12.67 -8.21
C ARG A 340 -39.14 -11.19 -8.49
N GLN A 341 -38.26 -10.54 -7.73
CA GLN A 341 -37.87 -9.17 -8.00
C GLN A 341 -37.13 -9.09 -9.33
N ALA A 342 -36.13 -9.94 -9.59
CA ALA A 342 -35.41 -9.98 -10.87
C ALA A 342 -36.34 -10.15 -12.08
N GLU A 343 -37.41 -10.95 -11.96
CA GLU A 343 -38.47 -11.07 -12.96
C GLU A 343 -39.25 -9.77 -13.19
N THR A 344 -39.49 -8.97 -12.15
CA THR A 344 -40.11 -7.63 -12.30
C THR A 344 -39.16 -6.55 -12.82
N TRP A 345 -37.83 -6.75 -12.75
CA TRP A 345 -36.81 -5.78 -13.18
C TRP A 345 -36.28 -6.03 -14.60
N LEU A 346 -36.60 -7.17 -15.22
CA LEU A 346 -36.40 -7.39 -16.64
C LEU A 346 -37.58 -6.74 -17.38
N PRO A 347 -37.37 -5.69 -18.19
CA PRO A 347 -38.43 -5.22 -19.06
C PRO A 347 -38.82 -6.39 -19.97
N ASN A 348 -40.12 -6.70 -20.01
CA ASN A 348 -40.70 -7.67 -20.95
C ASN A 348 -40.08 -7.42 -22.33
N ARG A 349 -39.43 -8.46 -22.86
CA ARG A 349 -38.96 -8.47 -24.26
C ARG A 349 -40.12 -8.25 -25.21
#